data_AF-A0A2E3KM24-F1
#
_entry.id   AF-A0A2E3KM24-F1
#
_cell.length_a   1.000
_cell.length_b   1.000
_cell.length_c   1.000
_cell.angle_alpha   90.00
_cell.angle_beta   90.00
_cell.angle_gamma   90.00
#
_symmetry.space_group_name_H-M   'P 1'
#
loop_
_entity.id
_entity.type
_entity.pdbx_description
1 polymer ?
#
loop_
_entity_poly.entity_id
_entity_poly.type
_entity_poly.pdbx_seq_one_letter_code
_entity_poly.pdbx_strand_id
1 'polypeptide(L)'
;MSSNDANSTEIALQCVGCQYDLTGLAPDGACPECGMSIANSRLVLYRAGAPARSVRAIRTLLTMTLTSTCVGVPVMIMFAAYTHLHGMLGLGGNLTLVFLFMACAVVGMILPLVTIFLVPVETRTERMLVPSIISLLVGLGGIALIGTFYRPELDPTAMIGMGLATIACILNLTRANRAVGNVIPDWTRLGPARQKKEPLLVAVALIMGGRFLVMKGLLSLDTTGSIFEFWGYLALTGLEVLLVIGGCYVLGNRLWMGRKLFESIQQGPSLSR
;
A
#
# COMPACT_ATOMS: atom_id res chain seq x y z
N MET A 1 2.93 44.45 33.09
CA MET A 1 3.51 43.14 32.79
C MET A 1 2.48 42.09 33.20
N SER A 2 1.52 41.77 32.32
CA SER A 2 0.55 40.71 32.59
C SER A 2 1.16 39.38 32.15
N SER A 3 1.32 38.48 33.10
CA SER A 3 1.53 37.06 32.86
C SER A 3 0.32 36.54 32.08
N ASN A 4 0.48 36.40 30.77
CA ASN A 4 -0.38 35.50 30.00
C ASN A 4 0.03 34.09 30.42
N ASP A 5 -0.56 33.64 31.52
CA ASP A 5 -0.56 32.24 31.93
C ASP A 5 -1.32 31.48 30.85
N ALA A 6 -0.54 31.00 29.87
CA ALA A 6 -0.94 29.97 28.96
C ALA A 6 -1.36 28.78 29.82
N ASN A 7 -2.65 28.72 30.09
CA ASN A 7 -3.33 27.63 30.78
C ASN A 7 -3.30 26.41 29.85
N SER A 8 -2.11 25.86 29.61
CA SER A 8 -1.96 24.52 29.06
C SER A 8 -2.47 23.61 30.15
N THR A 9 -3.75 23.25 30.05
CA THR A 9 -4.33 22.10 30.76
C THR A 9 -3.44 20.90 30.46
N GLU A 10 -2.47 20.67 31.34
CA GLU A 10 -1.60 19.53 31.31
C GLU A 10 -2.52 18.33 31.53
N ILE A 11 -2.74 17.56 30.46
CA ILE A 11 -3.62 16.40 30.52
C ILE A 11 -2.94 15.42 31.47
N ALA A 12 -3.48 15.30 32.68
CA ALA A 12 -2.97 14.39 33.71
C ALA A 12 -2.80 12.99 33.12
N LEU A 13 -1.58 12.45 33.21
CA LEU A 13 -1.26 11.19 32.57
C LEU A 13 -1.74 10.03 33.44
N GLN A 14 -2.92 9.49 33.15
CA GLN A 14 -3.49 8.37 33.91
C GLN A 14 -3.30 7.01 33.22
N CYS A 15 -3.19 5.95 34.01
CA CYS A 15 -3.15 4.58 33.50
C CYS A 15 -4.52 4.20 32.91
N VAL A 16 -4.54 3.63 31.71
CA VAL A 16 -5.82 3.23 31.09
C VAL A 16 -6.44 1.97 31.69
N GLY A 17 -5.67 1.19 32.46
CA GLY A 17 -6.17 -0.01 33.13
C GLY A 17 -6.89 0.29 34.45
N CYS A 18 -6.28 1.13 35.29
CA CYS A 18 -6.76 1.39 36.66
C CYS A 18 -6.87 2.88 37.02
N GLN A 19 -6.65 3.80 36.07
CA GLN A 19 -6.70 5.26 36.26
C GLN A 19 -5.64 5.83 37.23
N TYR A 20 -4.67 5.02 37.67
CA TYR A 20 -3.55 5.48 38.50
C TYR A 20 -2.75 6.60 37.82
N ASP A 21 -2.31 7.59 38.59
CA ASP A 21 -1.53 8.70 38.07
C ASP A 21 -0.10 8.24 37.69
N LEU A 22 0.22 8.34 36.41
CA LEU A 22 1.52 7.96 35.84
C LEU A 22 2.51 9.12 35.77
N THR A 23 2.16 10.28 36.31
CA THR A 23 3.03 11.46 36.33
C THR A 23 4.27 11.17 37.18
N GLY A 24 5.47 11.47 36.65
CA GLY A 24 6.74 11.20 37.32
C GLY A 24 7.28 9.77 37.24
N LEU A 25 6.53 8.82 36.70
CA LEU A 25 7.02 7.45 36.47
C LEU A 25 7.83 7.34 35.16
N ALA A 26 8.75 6.37 35.12
CA ALA A 26 9.54 6.08 33.93
C ALA A 26 8.62 5.67 32.76
N PRO A 27 8.80 6.25 31.55
CA PRO A 27 7.88 6.04 30.42
C PRO A 27 7.81 4.59 29.94
N ASP A 28 8.89 3.84 30.14
CA ASP A 28 9.03 2.44 29.70
C ASP A 28 8.64 1.45 30.82
N GLY A 29 8.23 1.95 31.98
CA GLY A 29 7.83 1.16 33.13
C GLY A 29 6.44 0.52 33.01
N ALA A 30 6.07 -0.19 34.06
CA ALA A 30 4.72 -0.70 34.27
C ALA A 30 4.01 0.13 35.34
N CYS A 31 2.69 0.25 35.22
CA CYS A 31 1.84 0.84 36.24
C CYS A 31 1.96 0.00 37.53
N PRO A 32 2.22 0.62 38.70
CA PRO A 32 2.42 -0.10 39.95
C PRO A 32 1.16 -0.84 40.43
N GLU A 33 -0.03 -0.35 40.07
CA GLU A 33 -1.31 -0.93 40.50
C GLU A 33 -1.73 -2.14 39.67
N CYS A 34 -1.65 -2.05 38.34
CA CYS A 34 -2.21 -3.07 37.44
C CYS A 34 -1.17 -3.78 36.57
N GLY A 35 0.11 -3.42 36.65
CA GLY A 35 1.19 -3.98 35.84
C GLY A 35 1.15 -3.60 34.36
N MET A 36 0.19 -2.78 33.91
CA MET A 36 0.07 -2.39 32.51
C MET A 36 1.21 -1.44 32.09
N SER A 37 1.75 -1.62 30.89
CA SER A 37 2.80 -0.74 30.35
C SER A 37 2.36 0.74 30.32
N ILE A 38 3.21 1.62 30.86
CA ILE A 38 3.03 3.08 30.88
C ILE A 38 3.04 3.63 29.46
N ALA A 39 3.94 3.13 28.61
CA ALA A 39 3.98 3.48 27.19
C ALA A 39 2.64 3.23 26.50
N ASN A 40 1.95 2.14 26.85
CA ASN A 40 0.63 1.81 26.28
C ASN A 40 -0.46 2.80 26.77
N SER A 41 -0.42 3.21 28.03
CA SER A 41 -1.36 4.21 28.59
C SER A 41 -1.15 5.59 27.96
N ARG A 42 0.11 6.03 27.81
CA ARG A 42 0.48 7.26 27.09
C ARG A 42 -0.03 7.26 25.66
N LEU A 43 0.11 6.14 24.96
CA LEU A 43 -0.34 6.00 23.58
C LEU A 43 -1.87 6.20 23.45
N VAL A 44 -2.64 5.64 24.39
CA VAL A 44 -4.11 5.76 24.38
C VAL A 44 -4.54 7.19 24.72
N LEU A 45 -3.95 7.82 25.74
CA LEU A 45 -4.25 9.22 26.08
C LEU A 45 -3.86 10.19 24.97
N TYR A 46 -2.70 9.98 24.34
CA TYR A 46 -2.28 10.76 23.18
C TYR A 46 -3.26 10.60 22.00
N ARG A 47 -3.85 9.41 21.83
CA ARG A 47 -4.90 9.17 20.83
C ARG A 47 -6.24 9.78 21.21
N ALA A 48 -6.60 9.78 22.49
CA ALA A 48 -7.84 10.39 22.99
C ALA A 48 -7.78 11.93 22.92
N GLY A 49 -6.60 12.52 23.13
CA GLY A 49 -6.33 13.94 22.95
C GLY A 49 -5.93 14.33 21.53
N ALA A 50 -5.90 13.39 20.58
CA ALA A 50 -5.51 13.68 19.22
C ALA A 50 -6.50 14.70 18.64
N PRO A 51 -6.05 15.89 18.21
CA PRO A 51 -6.95 16.96 17.80
C PRO A 51 -7.85 16.46 16.68
N ALA A 52 -9.13 16.88 16.64
CA ALA A 52 -10.10 16.43 15.62
C ALA A 52 -9.60 16.55 14.17
N ARG A 53 -8.61 17.41 13.92
CA ARG A 53 -7.86 17.51 12.66
C ARG A 53 -7.14 16.22 12.26
N SER A 54 -6.51 15.53 13.22
CA SER A 54 -5.81 14.26 13.00
C SER A 54 -6.77 13.13 12.58
N VAL A 55 -7.94 13.04 13.20
CA VAL A 55 -8.97 12.04 12.84
C VAL A 55 -9.47 12.25 11.41
N ARG A 56 -9.72 13.51 11.00
CA ARG A 56 -10.08 13.84 9.61
C ARG A 56 -8.96 13.47 8.66
N ALA A 57 -7.70 13.78 9.00
CA ALA A 57 -6.54 13.42 8.19
C ALA A 57 -6.39 11.91 8.01
N ILE A 58 -6.55 11.13 9.09
CA ILE A 58 -6.48 9.67 9.06
C ILE A 58 -7.63 9.11 8.22
N ARG A 59 -8.85 9.66 8.34
CA ARG A 59 -10.00 9.26 7.53
C ARG A 59 -9.76 9.52 6.05
N THR A 60 -9.28 10.71 5.69
CA THR A 60 -8.91 11.05 4.31
C THR A 60 -7.80 10.13 3.80
N LEU A 61 -6.74 9.92 4.59
CA LEU A 61 -5.65 9.01 4.20
C LEU A 61 -6.18 7.61 3.95
N LEU A 62 -7.05 7.08 4.83
CA LEU A 62 -7.65 5.77 4.66
C LEU A 62 -8.53 5.71 3.41
N THR A 63 -9.42 6.68 3.18
CA THR A 63 -10.31 6.65 2.01
C THR A 63 -9.51 6.69 0.72
N MET A 64 -8.48 7.52 0.65
CA MET A 64 -7.60 7.62 -0.52
C MET A 64 -6.74 6.35 -0.72
N THR A 65 -6.29 5.76 0.38
CA THR A 65 -5.57 4.47 0.39
C THR A 65 -6.50 3.34 -0.08
N LEU A 66 -7.77 3.35 0.34
CA LEU A 66 -8.77 2.37 -0.08
C LEU A 66 -9.11 2.55 -1.56
N THR A 67 -9.45 3.76 -2.00
CA THR A 67 -9.81 4.03 -3.39
C THR A 67 -8.66 3.70 -4.35
N SER A 68 -7.43 4.08 -4.01
CA SER A 68 -6.27 3.70 -4.84
C SER A 68 -6.06 2.18 -4.95
N THR A 69 -6.44 1.40 -3.93
CA THR A 69 -6.34 -0.08 -3.99
C THR A 69 -7.49 -0.68 -4.78
N CYS A 70 -8.71 -0.21 -4.53
CA CYS A 70 -9.90 -0.65 -5.24
C CYS A 70 -9.83 -0.34 -6.73
N VAL A 71 -9.07 0.68 -7.15
CA VAL A 71 -8.82 0.98 -8.56
C VAL A 71 -7.57 0.25 -9.05
N GLY A 72 -6.44 0.38 -8.36
CA GLY A 72 -5.15 -0.12 -8.84
C GLY A 72 -5.07 -1.64 -8.93
N VAL A 73 -5.55 -2.38 -7.92
CA VAL A 73 -5.46 -3.85 -7.91
C VAL A 73 -6.28 -4.48 -9.04
N PRO A 74 -7.57 -4.13 -9.23
CA PRO A 74 -8.34 -4.68 -10.35
C PRO A 74 -7.75 -4.32 -11.72
N VAL A 75 -7.23 -3.10 -11.90
CA VAL A 75 -6.55 -2.72 -13.14
C VAL A 75 -5.34 -3.62 -13.40
N MET A 76 -4.52 -3.90 -12.39
CA MET A 76 -3.39 -4.84 -12.55
C MET A 76 -3.83 -6.27 -12.87
N ILE A 77 -4.91 -6.75 -12.24
CA ILE A 77 -5.46 -8.08 -12.50
C ILE A 77 -6.00 -8.17 -13.93
N MET A 78 -6.78 -7.17 -14.36
CA MET A 78 -7.29 -7.09 -15.73
C MET A 78 -6.16 -7.01 -16.75
N PHE A 79 -5.04 -6.34 -16.43
CA PHE A 79 -3.86 -6.31 -17.29
C PHE A 79 -3.23 -7.69 -17.46
N ALA A 80 -2.98 -8.37 -16.35
CA ALA A 80 -2.38 -9.69 -16.36
C ALA A 80 -3.27 -10.64 -17.17
N ALA A 81 -4.59 -10.61 -16.93
CA ALA A 81 -5.55 -11.39 -17.70
C ALA A 81 -5.57 -11.02 -19.19
N TYR A 82 -5.55 -9.73 -19.53
CA TYR A 82 -5.57 -9.26 -20.92
C TYR A 82 -4.31 -9.67 -21.68
N THR A 83 -3.12 -9.42 -21.12
CA THR A 83 -1.83 -9.78 -21.74
C THR A 83 -1.67 -11.28 -21.87
N HIS A 84 -2.17 -12.04 -20.90
CA HIS A 84 -2.22 -13.49 -20.95
C HIS A 84 -3.16 -13.97 -22.07
N LEU A 85 -4.41 -13.49 -22.11
CA LEU A 85 -5.41 -13.90 -23.09
C LEU A 85 -4.99 -13.55 -24.52
N HIS A 86 -4.45 -12.34 -24.76
CA HIS A 86 -3.93 -11.95 -26.06
C HIS A 86 -2.71 -12.78 -26.47
N GLY A 87 -1.80 -13.06 -25.53
CA GLY A 87 -0.65 -13.92 -25.79
C GLY A 87 -1.06 -15.34 -26.19
N MET A 88 -2.08 -15.90 -25.53
CA MET A 88 -2.57 -17.25 -25.84
C MET A 88 -3.35 -17.34 -27.15
N LEU A 89 -4.20 -16.35 -27.44
CA LEU A 89 -5.10 -16.41 -28.58
C LEU A 89 -4.49 -15.90 -29.89
N GLY A 90 -3.28 -15.32 -29.85
CA GLY A 90 -2.64 -14.73 -31.03
C GLY A 90 -3.46 -13.61 -31.68
N LEU A 91 -4.44 -13.05 -30.95
CA LEU A 91 -5.30 -11.99 -31.46
C LEU A 91 -4.49 -10.71 -31.57
N GLY A 92 -4.41 -10.15 -32.78
CA GLY A 92 -3.83 -8.82 -33.00
C GLY A 92 -4.41 -7.83 -31.99
N GLY A 93 -3.53 -7.14 -31.27
CA GLY A 93 -3.93 -6.30 -30.13
C GLY A 93 -4.88 -5.20 -30.58
N ASN A 94 -6.05 -5.09 -29.95
CA ASN A 94 -6.93 -3.96 -30.16
C ASN A 94 -6.27 -2.71 -29.54
N LEU A 95 -5.78 -1.81 -30.38
CA LEU A 95 -5.08 -0.59 -29.96
C LEU A 95 -5.89 0.23 -28.94
N THR A 96 -7.22 0.28 -29.11
CA THR A 96 -8.12 1.00 -28.20
C THR A 96 -8.13 0.40 -26.80
N LEU A 97 -8.13 -0.93 -26.67
CA LEU A 97 -8.07 -1.61 -25.37
C LEU A 97 -6.72 -1.35 -24.68
N VAL A 98 -5.63 -1.32 -25.45
CA VAL A 98 -4.29 -0.98 -24.93
C VAL A 98 -4.27 0.45 -24.41
N PHE A 99 -4.82 1.42 -25.14
CA PHE A 99 -4.87 2.82 -24.67
C PHE A 99 -5.76 3.01 -23.45
N LEU A 100 -6.96 2.42 -23.43
CA LEU A 100 -7.85 2.46 -22.28
C LEU A 100 -7.16 1.87 -21.05
N PHE A 101 -6.47 0.75 -21.23
CA PHE A 101 -5.70 0.11 -20.18
C PHE A 101 -4.58 1.03 -19.65
N MET A 102 -3.78 1.62 -20.54
CA MET A 102 -2.71 2.54 -20.17
C MET A 102 -3.24 3.74 -19.39
N ALA A 103 -4.39 4.28 -19.79
CA ALA A 103 -5.07 5.35 -19.05
C ALA A 103 -5.47 4.88 -17.62
N CYS A 104 -6.06 3.69 -17.48
CA CYS A 104 -6.39 3.12 -16.18
C CYS A 104 -5.15 2.89 -15.30
N ALA A 105 -4.04 2.42 -15.88
CA ALA A 105 -2.77 2.21 -15.17
C ALA A 105 -2.19 3.53 -14.68
N VAL A 106 -2.22 4.58 -15.51
CA VAL A 106 -1.82 5.94 -15.13
C VAL A 106 -2.66 6.45 -13.97
N VAL A 107 -3.98 6.31 -14.04
CA VAL A 107 -4.88 6.71 -12.93
C VAL A 107 -4.56 5.94 -11.65
N GLY A 108 -4.37 4.62 -11.75
CA GLY A 108 -4.00 3.77 -10.62
C GLY A 108 -2.67 4.15 -9.99
N MET A 109 -1.74 4.73 -10.75
CA MET A 109 -0.46 5.23 -10.28
C MET A 109 -0.51 6.65 -9.70
N ILE A 110 -1.30 7.54 -10.30
CA ILE A 110 -1.43 8.92 -9.85
C ILE A 110 -2.19 8.99 -8.53
N LEU A 111 -3.21 8.16 -8.33
CA LEU A 111 -4.03 8.17 -7.11
C LEU A 111 -3.21 8.02 -5.81
N PRO A 112 -2.28 7.05 -5.68
CA PRO A 112 -1.36 6.97 -4.55
C PRO A 112 -0.51 8.24 -4.33
N LEU A 113 -0.12 8.96 -5.38
CA LEU A 113 0.63 10.21 -5.21
C LEU A 113 -0.21 11.30 -4.63
N VAL A 114 -1.39 11.50 -5.23
CA VAL A 114 -2.35 12.50 -4.77
C VAL A 114 -2.64 12.23 -3.30
N THR A 115 -2.74 10.95 -2.93
CA THR A 115 -2.81 10.52 -1.53
C THR A 115 -1.61 11.01 -0.70
N ILE A 116 -0.37 10.73 -1.11
CA ILE A 116 0.85 11.18 -0.39
C ILE A 116 0.91 12.71 -0.25
N PHE A 117 0.53 13.46 -1.30
CA PHE A 117 0.55 14.92 -1.29
C PHE A 117 -0.59 15.54 -0.47
N LEU A 118 -1.70 14.83 -0.28
CA LEU A 118 -2.82 15.28 0.55
C LEU A 118 -2.68 14.86 2.02
N VAL A 119 -1.78 13.91 2.33
CA VAL A 119 -1.41 13.60 3.71
C VAL A 119 -0.78 14.85 4.34
N PRO A 120 -1.30 15.34 5.49
CA PRO A 120 -0.74 16.49 6.19
C PRO A 120 0.73 16.28 6.54
N VAL A 121 1.54 17.33 6.40
CA VAL A 121 2.99 17.26 6.58
C VAL A 121 3.36 16.78 7.99
N GLU A 122 2.55 17.10 9.00
CA GLU A 122 2.75 16.69 10.39
C GLU A 122 2.68 15.17 10.58
N THR A 123 1.97 14.48 9.68
CA THR A 123 1.86 13.02 9.67
C THR A 123 2.84 12.36 8.69
N ARG A 124 3.54 13.13 7.87
CA ARG A 124 4.58 12.61 6.97
C ARG A 124 5.85 12.36 7.76
N THR A 125 6.19 11.09 7.95
CA THR A 125 7.58 10.75 8.27
C THR A 125 8.44 11.16 7.07
N GLU A 126 9.37 12.11 7.24
CA GLU A 126 10.21 12.70 6.17
C GLU A 126 10.86 11.68 5.24
N ARG A 127 11.15 10.48 5.76
CA ARG A 127 11.75 9.36 5.00
C ARG A 127 10.82 8.71 3.97
N MET A 128 9.53 9.05 3.95
CA MET A 128 8.56 8.43 3.03
C MET A 128 8.45 9.12 1.67
N LEU A 129 8.73 10.42 1.57
CA LEU A 129 8.39 11.21 0.38
C LEU A 129 9.33 10.89 -0.80
N VAL A 130 10.64 10.95 -0.56
CA VAL A 130 11.67 10.86 -1.61
C VAL A 130 11.59 9.56 -2.41
N PRO A 131 11.59 8.35 -1.81
CA PRO A 131 11.61 7.12 -2.60
C PRO A 131 10.30 6.90 -3.36
N SER A 132 9.19 7.41 -2.83
CA SER A 132 7.86 7.27 -3.44
C SER A 132 7.75 8.14 -4.70
N ILE A 133 8.28 9.36 -4.65
CA ILE A 133 8.35 10.28 -5.80
C ILE A 133 9.31 9.72 -6.86
N ILE A 134 10.51 9.27 -6.48
CA ILE A 134 11.48 8.72 -7.43
C ILE A 134 10.89 7.53 -8.18
N SER A 135 10.35 6.55 -7.44
CA SER A 135 9.83 5.33 -8.05
C SER A 135 8.66 5.61 -9.00
N LEU A 136 7.89 6.65 -8.72
CA LEU A 136 6.84 7.11 -9.61
C LEU A 136 7.38 7.85 -10.84
N LEU A 137 8.32 8.78 -10.69
CA LEU A 137 8.91 9.47 -11.84
C LEU A 137 9.51 8.47 -12.83
N VAL A 138 10.10 7.39 -12.32
CA VAL A 138 10.56 6.26 -13.13
C VAL A 138 9.39 5.56 -13.83
N GLY A 139 8.30 5.26 -13.11
CA GLY A 139 7.11 4.62 -13.69
C GLY A 139 6.39 5.47 -14.75
N LEU A 140 6.12 6.75 -14.45
CA LEU A 140 5.51 7.70 -15.38
C LEU A 140 6.43 8.02 -16.55
N GLY A 141 7.75 8.12 -16.31
CA GLY A 141 8.75 8.27 -17.37
C GLY A 141 8.71 7.09 -18.34
N GLY A 142 8.61 5.86 -17.81
CA GLY A 142 8.41 4.65 -18.61
C GLY A 142 7.13 4.72 -19.45
N ILE A 143 5.99 5.09 -18.84
CA ILE A 143 4.71 5.24 -19.55
C ILE A 143 4.75 6.35 -20.61
N ALA A 144 5.38 7.49 -20.31
CA ALA A 144 5.48 8.60 -21.23
C ALA A 144 6.37 8.25 -22.43
N LEU A 145 7.49 7.54 -22.21
CA LEU A 145 8.34 7.02 -23.29
C LEU A 145 7.57 6.04 -24.19
N ILE A 146 6.73 5.20 -23.58
CA ILE A 146 5.81 4.30 -24.31
C ILE A 146 4.84 5.13 -25.16
N GLY A 147 4.19 6.14 -24.60
CA GLY A 147 3.16 6.91 -25.31
C GLY A 147 3.70 7.74 -26.48
N THR A 148 4.95 8.22 -26.42
CA THR A 148 5.48 9.21 -27.37
C THR A 148 6.26 8.61 -28.55
N PHE A 149 6.81 7.40 -28.41
CA PHE A 149 7.67 6.80 -29.45
C PHE A 149 7.11 5.51 -30.08
N TYR A 150 5.87 5.13 -29.79
CA TYR A 150 5.43 3.73 -29.97
C TYR A 150 5.16 3.27 -31.41
N ARG A 151 5.95 2.27 -31.83
CA ARG A 151 5.44 1.06 -32.49
C ARG A 151 5.19 -0.03 -31.43
N PRO A 152 3.99 -0.61 -31.37
CA PRO A 152 3.53 -1.45 -30.26
C PRO A 152 4.17 -2.83 -30.11
N GLU A 153 5.06 -3.24 -31.01
CA GLU A 153 5.34 -4.67 -31.17
C GLU A 153 6.49 -5.21 -30.33
N LEU A 154 7.45 -4.42 -29.79
CA LEU A 154 8.72 -5.06 -29.35
C LEU A 154 9.59 -4.37 -28.30
N ASP A 155 9.15 -3.32 -27.60
CA ASP A 155 10.10 -2.63 -26.70
C ASP A 155 10.08 -3.15 -25.24
N PRO A 156 11.11 -3.90 -24.79
CA PRO A 156 11.24 -4.33 -23.41
C PRO A 156 11.24 -3.17 -22.40
N THR A 157 11.58 -1.96 -22.84
CA THR A 157 11.58 -0.75 -22.02
C THR A 157 10.20 -0.49 -21.39
N ALA A 158 9.15 -0.78 -22.16
CA ALA A 158 7.77 -0.58 -21.73
C ALA A 158 7.39 -1.45 -20.53
N MET A 159 7.75 -2.72 -20.63
CA MET A 159 7.47 -3.72 -19.62
C MET A 159 8.31 -3.49 -18.35
N ILE A 160 9.57 -3.07 -18.52
CA ILE A 160 10.42 -2.64 -17.39
C ILE A 160 9.76 -1.45 -16.67
N GLY A 161 9.31 -0.44 -17.44
CA GLY A 161 8.61 0.73 -16.90
C GLY A 161 7.37 0.38 -16.09
N MET A 162 6.46 -0.45 -16.65
CA MET A 162 5.24 -0.90 -15.98
C MET A 162 5.51 -1.72 -14.72
N GLY A 163 6.55 -2.54 -14.74
CA GLY A 163 6.90 -3.36 -13.59
C GLY A 163 7.57 -2.57 -12.46
N LEU A 164 8.44 -1.61 -12.79
CA LEU A 164 8.98 -0.65 -11.80
C LEU A 164 7.87 0.20 -11.18
N ALA A 165 6.93 0.67 -12.01
CA ALA A 165 5.70 1.33 -11.58
C ALA A 165 4.89 0.48 -10.59
N THR A 166 4.73 -0.81 -10.87
CA THR A 166 4.03 -1.76 -10.00
C THR A 166 4.74 -1.94 -8.66
N ILE A 167 6.05 -2.12 -8.68
CA ILE A 167 6.89 -2.22 -7.48
C ILE A 167 6.78 -0.94 -6.65
N ALA A 168 6.87 0.23 -7.28
CA ALA A 168 6.68 1.54 -6.65
C ALA A 168 5.34 1.62 -5.93
N CYS A 169 4.27 1.21 -6.62
CA CYS A 169 2.93 1.16 -6.07
C CYS A 169 2.87 0.26 -4.83
N ILE A 170 3.35 -0.98 -4.90
CA ILE A 170 3.37 -1.92 -3.76
C ILE A 170 4.14 -1.34 -2.56
N LEU A 171 5.29 -0.71 -2.80
CA LEU A 171 6.09 -0.09 -1.75
C LEU A 171 5.36 1.09 -1.10
N ASN A 172 4.76 1.97 -1.90
CA ASN A 172 3.99 3.11 -1.43
C ASN A 172 2.76 2.66 -0.64
N LEU A 173 2.04 1.67 -1.16
CA LEU A 173 0.89 1.05 -0.51
C LEU A 173 1.28 0.43 0.84
N THR A 174 2.40 -0.28 0.91
CA THR A 174 2.85 -0.89 2.18
C THR A 174 3.22 0.17 3.22
N ARG A 175 3.83 1.27 2.80
CA ARG A 175 4.17 2.39 3.68
C ARG A 175 2.93 3.09 4.21
N ALA A 176 1.95 3.38 3.34
CA ALA A 176 0.67 3.94 3.73
C ALA A 176 -0.05 3.03 4.74
N ASN A 177 -0.04 1.70 4.51
CA ASN A 177 -0.61 0.73 5.44
C ASN A 177 0.07 0.76 6.81
N ARG A 178 1.40 0.90 6.88
CA ARG A 178 2.10 1.03 8.16
C ARG A 178 1.73 2.32 8.88
N ALA A 179 1.62 3.43 8.16
CA ALA A 179 1.23 4.72 8.74
C ALA A 179 -0.19 4.64 9.34
N VAL A 180 -1.16 4.11 8.59
CA VAL A 180 -2.55 3.94 9.06
C VAL A 180 -2.63 2.90 10.18
N GLY A 181 -1.96 1.75 10.00
CA GLY A 181 -1.98 0.65 10.96
C GLY A 181 -1.42 1.02 12.32
N ASN A 182 -0.42 1.90 12.40
CA ASN A 182 0.10 2.38 13.68
C ASN A 182 -0.93 3.16 14.52
N VAL A 183 -2.04 3.60 13.92
CA VAL A 183 -3.15 4.25 14.65
C VAL A 183 -4.13 3.22 15.21
N ILE A 184 -4.29 2.05 14.57
CA ILE A 184 -5.27 1.03 14.94
C ILE A 184 -4.69 0.12 16.04
N PRO A 185 -5.29 0.03 17.25
CA PRO A 185 -4.78 -0.84 18.32
C PRO A 185 -4.69 -2.31 17.92
N ASP A 186 -5.67 -2.82 17.17
CA ASP A 186 -5.69 -4.22 16.73
C ASP A 186 -4.58 -4.52 15.71
N TRP A 187 -4.12 -3.53 14.95
CA TRP A 187 -3.04 -3.71 13.97
C TRP A 187 -1.70 -3.99 14.64
N THR A 188 -1.45 -3.40 15.82
CA THR A 188 -0.20 -3.68 16.53
C THR A 188 -0.17 -5.12 17.03
N ARG A 189 -1.32 -5.65 17.45
CA ARG A 189 -1.53 -7.04 17.91
C ARG A 189 -1.34 -8.10 16.82
N LEU A 190 -1.54 -7.76 15.55
CA LEU A 190 -1.36 -8.71 14.44
C LEU A 190 0.07 -9.27 14.33
N GLY A 191 1.09 -8.59 14.88
CA GLY A 191 2.46 -9.12 14.98
C GLY A 191 2.98 -9.75 13.67
N PRO A 192 3.29 -11.06 13.63
CA PRO A 192 3.75 -11.78 12.43
C PRO A 192 2.73 -11.90 11.30
N ALA A 193 1.42 -11.80 11.60
CA ALA A 193 0.34 -11.83 10.61
C ALA A 193 0.24 -10.53 9.80
N ARG A 194 1.08 -9.52 10.12
CA ARG A 194 1.22 -8.34 9.28
C ARG A 194 1.68 -8.76 7.89
N GLN A 195 1.00 -8.20 6.90
CA GLN A 195 1.28 -8.44 5.50
C GLN A 195 2.76 -8.22 5.18
N LYS A 196 3.44 -9.32 4.81
CA LYS A 196 4.77 -9.30 4.22
C LYS A 196 4.64 -8.88 2.76
N LYS A 197 5.40 -7.87 2.35
CA LYS A 197 5.40 -7.35 0.98
C LYS A 197 6.42 -8.07 0.10
N GLU A 198 7.39 -8.72 0.72
CA GLU A 198 8.53 -9.36 0.08
C GLU A 198 8.08 -10.41 -0.95
N PRO A 199 7.12 -11.32 -0.64
CA PRO A 199 6.67 -12.31 -1.63
C PRO A 199 6.00 -11.68 -2.85
N LEU A 200 5.23 -10.59 -2.65
CA LEU A 200 4.55 -9.89 -3.73
C LEU A 200 5.56 -9.18 -4.66
N LEU A 201 6.59 -8.56 -4.09
CA LEU A 201 7.66 -7.92 -4.85
C LEU A 201 8.47 -8.95 -5.65
N VAL A 202 8.77 -10.11 -5.05
CA VAL A 202 9.45 -11.20 -5.75
C VAL A 202 8.59 -11.73 -6.89
N ALA A 203 7.29 -11.94 -6.66
CA ALA A 203 6.37 -12.38 -7.71
C ALA A 203 6.33 -11.41 -8.90
N VAL A 204 6.21 -10.10 -8.65
CA VAL A 204 6.24 -9.09 -9.72
C VAL A 204 7.56 -9.12 -10.49
N ALA A 205 8.70 -9.17 -9.80
CA ALA A 205 10.01 -9.21 -10.44
C ALA A 205 10.19 -10.48 -11.31
N LEU A 206 9.72 -11.64 -10.85
CA LEU A 206 9.78 -12.89 -11.61
C LEU A 206 8.85 -12.87 -12.82
N ILE A 207 7.63 -12.32 -12.70
CA ILE A 207 6.71 -12.16 -13.83
C ILE A 207 7.32 -11.25 -14.89
N MET A 208 7.90 -10.12 -14.48
CA MET A 208 8.62 -9.23 -15.39
C MET A 208 9.77 -9.96 -16.08
N GLY A 209 10.63 -10.66 -15.33
CA GLY A 209 11.75 -11.39 -15.89
C GLY A 209 11.30 -12.46 -16.89
N GLY A 210 10.28 -13.25 -16.54
CA GLY A 210 9.72 -14.27 -17.42
C GLY A 210 9.15 -13.68 -18.71
N ARG A 211 8.35 -12.60 -18.62
CA ARG A 211 7.79 -11.91 -19.78
C ARG A 211 8.88 -11.28 -20.66
N PHE A 212 9.96 -10.76 -20.08
CA PHE A 212 11.12 -10.25 -20.82
C PHE A 212 11.77 -11.35 -21.66
N LEU A 213 12.01 -12.50 -21.04
CA LEU A 213 12.63 -13.65 -21.69
C LEU A 213 11.77 -14.18 -22.85
N VAL A 214 10.44 -14.23 -22.65
CA VAL A 214 9.49 -14.59 -23.71
C VAL A 214 9.55 -13.61 -24.89
N MET A 215 9.50 -12.30 -24.62
CA MET A 215 9.56 -11.29 -25.69
C MET A 215 10.88 -11.30 -26.47
N LYS A 216 11.98 -11.68 -25.83
CA LYS A 216 13.29 -11.82 -26.50
C LYS A 216 13.44 -13.13 -27.27
N GLY A 217 12.40 -13.97 -27.30
CA GLY A 217 12.45 -15.30 -27.91
C GLY A 217 13.40 -16.26 -27.20
N LEU A 218 13.84 -15.92 -25.99
CA LEU A 218 14.68 -16.80 -25.15
C LEU A 218 13.84 -17.89 -24.47
N LEU A 219 12.54 -17.62 -24.31
CA LEU A 219 11.52 -18.62 -23.99
C LEU A 219 10.51 -18.63 -25.14
N SER A 220 10.47 -19.72 -25.88
CA SER A 220 9.41 -19.95 -26.86
C SER A 220 8.13 -20.40 -26.14
N LEU A 221 6.98 -19.96 -26.65
CA LEU A 221 5.64 -20.39 -26.22
C LEU A 221 5.07 -21.46 -27.14
N ASP A 222 5.84 -21.90 -28.13
CA ASP A 222 5.38 -22.89 -29.07
C ASP A 222 5.19 -24.23 -28.35
N THR A 223 3.95 -24.71 -28.29
CA THR A 223 3.58 -25.95 -27.61
C THR A 223 4.23 -27.21 -28.21
N THR A 224 4.90 -27.06 -29.35
CA THR A 224 5.74 -28.08 -29.99
C THR A 224 7.16 -28.15 -29.43
N GLY A 225 7.53 -27.18 -28.57
CA GLY A 225 8.86 -27.00 -28.02
C GLY A 225 9.23 -27.91 -26.85
N SER A 226 10.46 -27.71 -26.37
CA SER A 226 11.08 -28.52 -25.32
C SER A 226 10.30 -28.51 -24.00
N ILE A 227 10.45 -29.57 -23.18
CA ILE A 227 9.88 -29.67 -21.83
C ILE A 227 10.11 -28.38 -20.99
N PHE A 228 11.25 -27.72 -21.18
CA PHE A 228 11.60 -26.49 -20.45
C PHE A 228 10.68 -25.30 -20.79
N GLU A 229 10.21 -25.19 -22.02
CA GLU A 229 9.30 -24.12 -22.45
C GLU A 229 7.92 -24.26 -21.80
N PHE A 230 7.39 -25.49 -21.77
CA PHE A 230 6.15 -25.80 -21.07
C PHE A 230 6.22 -25.44 -19.58
N TRP A 231 7.29 -25.86 -18.89
CA TRP A 231 7.47 -25.54 -17.47
C TRP A 231 7.68 -24.05 -17.22
N GLY A 232 8.39 -23.35 -18.11
CA GLY A 232 8.58 -21.90 -18.04
C GLY A 232 7.25 -21.15 -18.14
N TYR A 233 6.40 -21.54 -19.09
CA TYR A 233 5.06 -20.98 -19.26
C TYR A 233 4.15 -21.28 -18.06
N LEU A 234 4.16 -22.52 -17.57
CA LEU A 234 3.38 -22.93 -16.40
C LEU A 234 3.81 -22.14 -15.16
N ALA A 235 5.12 -21.95 -14.94
CA ALA A 235 5.66 -21.18 -13.84
C ALA A 235 5.23 -19.70 -13.94
N LEU A 236 5.28 -19.11 -15.13
CA LEU A 236 4.85 -17.72 -15.34
C LEU A 236 3.36 -17.55 -15.03
N THR A 237 2.52 -18.48 -15.52
CA THR A 237 1.08 -18.50 -15.25
C THR A 237 0.80 -18.67 -13.76
N GLY A 238 1.50 -19.58 -13.09
CA GLY A 238 1.40 -19.78 -11.65
C GLY A 238 1.74 -18.52 -10.86
N LEU A 239 2.79 -17.79 -11.26
CA LEU A 239 3.15 -16.51 -10.64
C LEU A 239 2.08 -15.44 -10.86
N GLU A 240 1.44 -15.39 -12.03
CA GLU A 240 0.32 -14.47 -12.30
C GLU A 240 -0.88 -14.77 -11.40
N VAL A 241 -1.23 -16.05 -11.22
CA VAL A 241 -2.28 -16.47 -10.28
C VAL A 241 -1.91 -16.05 -8.85
N LEU A 242 -0.65 -16.25 -8.43
CA LEU A 242 -0.17 -15.80 -7.12
C LEU A 242 -0.23 -14.28 -6.96
N LEU A 243 0.04 -13.52 -8.02
CA LEU A 243 -0.10 -12.06 -8.02
C LEU A 243 -1.57 -11.65 -7.82
N VAL A 244 -2.51 -12.33 -8.48
CA VAL A 244 -3.96 -12.09 -8.32
C VAL A 244 -4.38 -12.40 -6.88
N ILE A 245 -4.02 -13.57 -6.35
CA ILE A 245 -4.31 -13.97 -4.96
C ILE A 245 -3.71 -12.95 -3.98
N GLY A 246 -2.46 -12.56 -4.19
CA GLY A 246 -1.77 -11.55 -3.39
C GLY A 246 -2.47 -10.18 -3.45
N GLY A 247 -2.94 -9.77 -4.62
CA GLY A 247 -3.74 -8.55 -4.82
C GLY A 247 -5.06 -8.58 -4.05
N CYS A 248 -5.81 -9.68 -4.16
CA CYS A 248 -7.04 -9.90 -3.39
C CYS A 248 -6.78 -9.86 -1.88
N TYR A 249 -5.67 -10.44 -1.42
CA TYR A 249 -5.27 -10.39 -0.01
C TYR A 249 -4.93 -8.96 0.45
N VAL A 250 -4.21 -8.16 -0.36
CA VAL A 250 -3.97 -6.73 -0.09
C VAL A 250 -5.30 -5.99 0.07
N LEU A 251 -6.24 -6.22 -0.86
CA LEU A 251 -7.55 -5.56 -0.86
C LEU A 251 -8.36 -5.94 0.39
N GLY A 252 -8.45 -7.23 0.72
CA GLY A 252 -9.14 -7.73 1.90
C GLY A 252 -8.58 -7.12 3.20
N ASN A 253 -7.25 -7.09 3.34
CA ASN A 253 -6.60 -6.46 4.49
C ASN A 253 -6.94 -4.97 4.62
N ARG A 254 -7.06 -4.26 3.50
CA ARG A 254 -7.42 -2.83 3.52
C ARG A 254 -8.87 -2.58 3.86
N LEU A 255 -9.79 -3.38 3.34
CA LEU A 255 -11.19 -3.33 3.72
C LEU A 255 -11.35 -3.62 5.23
N TRP A 256 -10.62 -4.62 5.73
CA TRP A 256 -10.59 -4.94 7.16
C TRP A 256 -10.05 -3.78 8.01
N MET A 257 -8.90 -3.20 7.65
CA MET A 257 -8.36 -2.02 8.34
C MET A 257 -9.34 -0.85 8.34
N GLY A 258 -9.97 -0.60 7.19
CA GLY A 258 -10.92 0.50 7.07
C GLY A 258 -12.15 0.31 7.96
N ARG A 259 -12.68 -0.92 8.01
CA ARG A 259 -13.74 -1.29 8.93
C ARG A 259 -13.31 -1.13 10.39
N LYS A 260 -12.12 -1.60 10.77
CA LYS A 260 -11.62 -1.51 12.15
C LYS A 260 -11.38 -0.08 12.61
N LEU A 261 -10.86 0.76 11.73
CA LEU A 261 -10.75 2.18 12.02
C LEU A 261 -12.14 2.80 12.23
N PHE A 262 -13.10 2.48 11.37
CA PHE A 262 -14.47 2.98 11.50
C PHE A 262 -15.13 2.54 12.83
N GLU A 263 -15.00 1.27 13.21
CA GLU A 263 -15.44 0.75 14.52
C GLU A 263 -14.78 1.53 15.67
N SER A 264 -13.47 1.79 15.62
CA SER A 264 -12.76 2.55 16.65
C SER A 264 -13.22 4.01 16.77
N ILE A 265 -13.62 4.63 15.66
CA ILE A 265 -14.16 6.01 15.65
C ILE A 265 -15.57 6.02 16.23
N GLN A 266 -16.41 5.03 15.89
CA GLN A 266 -17.79 4.95 16.38
C GLN A 266 -17.88 4.67 17.87
N GLN A 267 -16.97 3.86 18.42
CA GLN A 267 -16.95 3.57 19.85
C GLN A 267 -16.68 4.81 20.69
N GLY A 268 -16.01 5.82 20.12
CA GLY A 268 -15.65 7.06 20.81
C GLY A 268 -14.88 6.80 22.12
N PRO A 269 -14.45 7.85 22.83
CA PRO A 269 -14.28 7.71 24.26
C PRO A 269 -15.69 7.57 24.83
N SER A 270 -16.20 6.33 24.91
CA SER A 270 -17.27 6.05 25.85
C SER A 270 -16.69 6.43 27.21
N LEU A 271 -17.00 7.64 27.67
CA LEU A 271 -16.79 8.11 29.03
C LEU A 271 -17.57 7.13 29.90
N SER A 272 -16.92 6.02 30.26
CA SER A 272 -17.33 5.19 31.38
C SER A 272 -17.23 6.09 32.59
N ARG A 273 -18.36 6.72 32.91
CA ARG A 273 -18.61 7.36 34.20
C ARG A 273 -18.51 6.30 35.30
#